data_AF-A0ABD3AZY8-F1
#
_entry.id   AF-A0ABD3AZY8-F1
#
_cell.length_a   1.000
_cell.length_b   1.000
_cell.length_c   1.000
_cell.angle_alpha   90.00
_cell.angle_beta   90.00
_cell.angle_gamma   90.00
#
_symmetry.space_group_name_H-M   'P 1'
#
loop_
_entity.id
_entity.type
_entity.pdbx_description
1 polymer ?
#
loop_
_entity_poly.entity_id
_entity_poly.type
_entity_poly.pdbx_seq_one_letter_code
_entity_poly.pdbx_strand_id
1 'polypeptide(L)'
;MDSGSSADVPPFFICSISLEIMKDPVTISTGMTFDRESIHKWLFQYNQNTCPVTKQALPDQFVIPNSNLLRLIRSWIVSYTTKRFRVRRWNPGMIRVFLVNFDIASILASIVMKDDDEQIEAASSTDDESWEIIEEAVLILDCINLPGEKLKKLAQEGEGKFIALLSSVVVQQESSYQERIQADSLLKSIFRIVDDVYKVELKIEMFEGIAEILKDQNSTRGSIAALLILIEVLPYGNSRKKAVEVGIVTILIELLSETSERRICEVLLHVQNQICKGADGRAAFLDHPVAVAAVSSKILRISHVANDRGVTLLSCLFRYCETSRVAKEMLEVGGVAKMCMVVQTPCSSKTKDKAKAILGMVPIIVGALLFLELAIHLARL
;
A
#
# COMPACT_ATOMS: atom_id res chain seq x y z
N MET A 1 27.82 -30.52 -20.14
CA MET A 1 26.34 -30.54 -20.22
C MET A 1 25.87 -31.01 -18.87
N ASP A 2 25.52 -30.08 -17.98
CA ASP A 2 24.89 -30.42 -16.71
C ASP A 2 23.66 -29.51 -16.61
N SER A 3 22.52 -30.08 -17.01
CA SER A 3 21.23 -29.42 -17.03
C SER A 3 20.75 -29.24 -15.60
N GLY A 4 20.75 -28.00 -15.12
CA GLY A 4 20.05 -27.62 -13.89
C GLY A 4 18.58 -27.98 -13.99
N SER A 5 18.18 -29.07 -13.35
CA SER A 5 16.78 -29.47 -13.29
C SER A 5 16.01 -28.50 -12.38
N SER A 6 15.03 -27.81 -12.97
CA SER A 6 13.91 -27.25 -12.23
C SER A 6 13.35 -28.35 -11.34
N ALA A 7 13.28 -28.10 -10.04
CA ALA A 7 12.72 -29.07 -9.11
C ALA A 7 11.19 -29.09 -9.27
N ASP A 8 10.72 -30.03 -10.09
CA ASP A 8 9.30 -30.20 -10.39
C ASP A 8 8.56 -30.83 -9.21
N VAL A 9 7.36 -30.32 -8.94
CA VAL A 9 6.44 -30.88 -7.94
C VAL A 9 6.20 -32.35 -8.26
N PRO A 10 6.33 -33.28 -7.28
CA PRO A 10 6.06 -34.69 -7.54
C PRO A 10 4.66 -34.90 -8.13
N PRO A 11 4.52 -35.57 -9.29
CA PRO A 11 3.25 -35.65 -10.01
C PRO A 11 2.08 -36.21 -9.19
N PHE A 12 2.37 -37.09 -8.23
CA PHE A 12 1.38 -37.70 -7.33
C PHE A 12 0.81 -36.74 -6.28
N PHE A 13 1.33 -35.52 -6.15
CA PHE A 13 0.75 -34.45 -5.35
C PHE A 13 -0.21 -33.57 -6.14
N ILE A 14 -0.20 -33.68 -7.47
CA ILE A 14 -0.96 -32.82 -8.38
C ILE A 14 -2.32 -33.45 -8.66
N CYS A 15 -3.38 -32.67 -8.51
CA CYS A 15 -4.72 -33.08 -8.92
C CYS A 15 -4.83 -33.08 -10.45
N SER A 16 -5.22 -34.22 -11.04
CA SER A 16 -5.35 -34.33 -12.50
C SER A 16 -6.52 -33.53 -13.10
N ILE A 17 -7.40 -32.95 -12.27
CA ILE A 17 -8.52 -32.10 -12.72
C ILE A 17 -8.07 -30.64 -12.77
N SER A 18 -7.54 -30.12 -11.66
CA SER A 18 -7.14 -28.70 -11.55
C SER A 18 -5.72 -28.44 -12.05
N LEU A 19 -4.89 -29.48 -12.18
CA LEU A 19 -3.45 -29.39 -12.42
C LEU A 19 -2.70 -28.60 -11.34
N GLU A 20 -3.30 -28.43 -10.15
CA GLU A 20 -2.70 -27.83 -8.96
C GLU A 20 -2.40 -28.88 -7.90
N ILE A 21 -1.54 -28.55 -6.92
CA ILE A 21 -1.31 -29.41 -5.76
C ILE A 21 -2.61 -29.59 -4.96
N MET A 22 -2.88 -30.82 -4.54
CA MET A 22 -4.05 -31.17 -3.73
C MET A 22 -3.97 -30.54 -2.33
N LYS A 23 -5.02 -29.81 -1.94
CA LYS A 23 -5.17 -29.18 -0.62
C LYS A 23 -5.87 -30.12 0.36
N ASP A 24 -6.90 -30.78 -0.15
CA ASP A 24 -7.67 -31.78 0.58
C ASP A 24 -7.80 -33.03 -0.31
N PRO A 25 -6.76 -33.89 -0.34
CA PRO A 25 -6.76 -35.07 -1.19
C PRO A 25 -7.84 -36.04 -0.73
N VAL A 26 -8.75 -36.39 -1.64
CA VAL A 26 -9.80 -37.38 -1.45
C VAL A 26 -9.72 -38.47 -2.50
N THR A 27 -9.90 -39.71 -2.07
CA THR A 27 -9.88 -40.89 -2.92
C THR A 27 -11.31 -41.31 -3.25
N ILE A 28 -11.58 -41.51 -4.54
CA ILE A 28 -12.85 -42.07 -5.03
C ILE A 28 -12.78 -43.60 -5.11
N SER A 29 -13.91 -44.26 -5.33
CA SER A 29 -14.04 -45.73 -5.39
C SER A 29 -13.12 -46.44 -6.39
N THR A 30 -12.63 -45.76 -7.43
CA THR A 30 -11.62 -46.29 -8.37
C THR A 30 -10.19 -46.28 -7.81
N GLY A 31 -9.97 -45.80 -6.59
CA GLY A 31 -8.65 -45.68 -5.96
C GLY A 31 -7.86 -44.44 -6.39
N MET A 32 -8.38 -43.63 -7.32
CA MET A 32 -7.75 -42.38 -7.75
C MET A 32 -7.98 -41.28 -6.72
N THR A 33 -6.99 -40.41 -6.51
CA THR A 33 -7.05 -39.30 -5.55
C THR A 33 -7.07 -37.96 -6.27
N PHE A 34 -7.94 -37.06 -5.80
CA PHE A 34 -8.15 -35.72 -6.35
C PHE A 34 -8.28 -34.70 -5.23
N ASP A 35 -8.18 -33.41 -5.57
CA ASP A 35 -8.56 -32.36 -4.63
C ASP A 35 -10.09 -32.34 -4.44
N ARG A 36 -10.55 -32.24 -3.19
CA ARG A 36 -11.99 -32.32 -2.85
C ARG A 36 -12.84 -31.37 -3.66
N GLU A 37 -12.45 -30.10 -3.78
CA GLU A 37 -13.26 -29.12 -4.52
C GLU A 37 -13.36 -29.51 -6.00
N SER A 38 -12.27 -29.98 -6.57
CA SER A 38 -12.19 -30.31 -7.99
C SER A 38 -13.05 -31.53 -8.34
N ILE A 39 -12.97 -32.60 -7.55
CA ILE A 39 -13.81 -33.79 -7.78
C ILE A 39 -15.28 -33.52 -7.43
N HIS A 40 -15.56 -32.67 -6.44
CA HIS A 40 -16.92 -32.28 -6.11
C HIS A 40 -17.57 -31.48 -7.25
N LYS A 41 -16.83 -30.55 -7.88
CA LYS A 41 -17.32 -29.85 -9.09
C LYS A 41 -17.58 -30.83 -10.23
N TRP A 42 -16.69 -31.79 -10.44
CA TRP A 42 -16.85 -32.84 -11.45
C TRP A 42 -18.14 -33.66 -11.27
N LEU A 43 -18.38 -34.17 -10.05
CA LEU A 43 -19.53 -35.03 -9.77
C LEU A 43 -20.85 -34.25 -9.75
N PHE A 44 -20.88 -33.09 -9.09
CA PHE A 44 -22.14 -32.41 -8.77
C PHE A 44 -22.45 -31.22 -9.68
N GLN A 45 -21.44 -30.46 -10.12
CA GLN A 45 -21.67 -29.28 -10.97
C GLN A 45 -21.68 -29.64 -12.45
N TYR A 46 -20.74 -30.49 -12.89
CA TYR A 46 -20.69 -30.98 -14.27
C TYR A 46 -21.52 -32.25 -14.49
N ASN A 47 -22.19 -32.74 -13.44
CA ASN A 47 -23.08 -33.91 -13.43
C ASN A 47 -22.45 -35.16 -14.08
N GLN A 48 -21.17 -35.39 -13.83
CA GLN A 48 -20.43 -36.54 -14.37
C GLN A 48 -20.46 -37.70 -13.36
N ASN A 49 -20.65 -38.93 -13.86
CA ASN A 49 -20.65 -40.14 -13.05
C ASN A 49 -19.46 -41.07 -13.36
N THR A 50 -18.40 -40.53 -13.96
CA THR A 50 -17.20 -41.29 -14.33
C THR A 50 -15.96 -40.76 -13.63
N CYS A 51 -14.97 -41.62 -13.45
CA CYS A 51 -13.65 -41.20 -13.00
C CYS A 51 -13.00 -40.27 -14.05
N PRO A 52 -12.53 -39.07 -13.67
CA PRO A 52 -11.93 -38.11 -14.61
C PRO A 52 -10.77 -38.68 -15.44
N VAL A 53 -9.99 -39.58 -14.84
CA VAL A 53 -8.78 -40.17 -15.42
C VAL A 53 -9.07 -41.50 -16.08
N THR A 54 -9.62 -42.48 -15.35
CA THR A 54 -9.80 -43.85 -15.85
C THR A 54 -11.04 -44.02 -16.74
N LYS A 55 -11.93 -43.01 -16.77
CA LYS A 55 -13.23 -43.04 -17.48
C LYS A 55 -14.19 -44.16 -17.05
N GLN A 56 -13.86 -44.88 -15.99
CA GLN A 56 -14.73 -45.91 -15.42
C GLN A 56 -15.94 -45.27 -14.73
N ALA A 57 -17.11 -45.90 -14.86
CA ALA A 57 -18.32 -45.49 -14.16
C ALA A 57 -18.14 -45.65 -12.65
N LEU A 58 -18.53 -44.64 -11.88
CA LEU A 58 -18.46 -44.65 -10.43
C LEU A 58 -19.76 -45.25 -9.87
N PRO A 59 -19.67 -46.32 -9.05
CA PRO A 59 -20.86 -46.96 -8.46
C PRO A 59 -21.56 -46.05 -7.44
N ASP A 60 -20.80 -45.17 -6.78
CA ASP A 60 -21.27 -44.17 -5.85
C ASP A 60 -20.48 -42.85 -6.02
N GLN A 61 -21.03 -41.76 -5.49
CA GLN A 61 -20.37 -40.44 -5.48
C GLN A 61 -19.62 -40.20 -4.15
N PHE A 62 -19.21 -41.28 -3.47
CA PHE A 62 -18.56 -41.17 -2.18
C PHE A 62 -17.07 -40.82 -2.34
N VAL A 63 -16.57 -39.97 -1.44
CA VAL A 63 -15.17 -39.53 -1.42
C VAL A 63 -14.58 -39.79 -0.03
N ILE A 64 -13.47 -40.51 0.00
CA ILE A 64 -12.75 -40.87 1.23
C ILE A 64 -11.57 -39.92 1.43
N PRO A 65 -11.45 -39.21 2.56
CA PRO A 65 -10.27 -38.38 2.84
C PRO A 65 -8.96 -39.20 2.84
N ASN A 66 -7.93 -38.74 2.13
CA ASN A 66 -6.61 -39.35 2.09
C ASN A 66 -5.62 -38.60 2.99
N SER A 67 -5.74 -38.80 4.29
CA SER A 67 -4.92 -38.15 5.32
C SER A 67 -3.44 -38.51 5.24
N ASN A 68 -3.10 -39.70 4.73
CA ASN A 68 -1.71 -40.11 4.50
C ASN A 68 -1.05 -39.29 3.39
N LEU A 69 -1.72 -39.14 2.23
CA LEU A 69 -1.20 -38.32 1.13
C LEU A 69 -1.11 -36.85 1.55
N LEU A 70 -2.10 -36.35 2.30
CA LEU A 70 -2.06 -35.02 2.86
C LEU A 70 -0.83 -34.80 3.75
N ARG A 71 -0.50 -35.78 4.62
CA ARG A 71 0.71 -35.72 5.46
C ARG A 71 2.01 -35.73 4.63
N LEU A 72 2.05 -36.51 3.55
CA LEU A 72 3.21 -36.56 2.65
C LEU A 72 3.40 -35.26 1.86
N ILE A 73 2.30 -34.70 1.32
CA ILE A 73 2.31 -33.39 0.66
C ILE A 73 2.82 -32.34 1.63
N ARG A 74 2.31 -32.32 2.87
CA ARG A 74 2.76 -31.40 3.92
C ARG A 74 4.26 -31.56 4.21
N SER A 75 4.72 -32.78 4.49
CA SER A 75 6.13 -33.06 4.79
C SER A 75 7.06 -32.67 3.63
N TRP A 76 6.63 -32.93 2.39
CA TRP A 76 7.37 -32.53 1.21
C TRP A 76 7.46 -31.00 1.09
N ILE A 77 6.34 -30.28 1.26
CA ILE A 77 6.37 -28.81 1.25
C ILE A 77 7.35 -28.30 2.29
N VAL A 78 7.33 -28.82 3.53
CA VAL A 78 8.25 -28.40 4.60
C VAL A 78 9.71 -28.73 4.30
N SER A 79 10.00 -29.95 3.84
CA SER A 79 11.37 -30.30 3.47
C SER A 79 11.85 -29.50 2.25
N TYR A 80 10.94 -29.09 1.37
CA TYR A 80 11.24 -28.27 0.21
C TYR A 80 11.47 -26.81 0.63
N THR A 81 10.70 -26.29 1.59
CA THR A 81 10.85 -24.94 2.15
C THR A 81 12.14 -24.81 2.95
N THR A 82 12.44 -25.76 3.84
CA THR A 82 13.59 -25.69 4.76
C THR A 82 14.95 -25.94 4.11
N LYS A 83 15.00 -26.64 2.97
CA LYS A 83 16.27 -27.00 2.29
C LYS A 83 16.62 -26.13 1.09
N ARG A 84 15.67 -25.35 0.55
CA ARG A 84 15.83 -24.53 -0.65
C ARG A 84 14.87 -23.33 -0.60
N PHE A 85 15.22 -22.32 0.19
CA PHE A 85 14.50 -21.03 0.18
C PHE A 85 14.68 -20.34 -1.17
N ARG A 86 13.71 -20.55 -2.08
CA ARG A 86 13.47 -19.75 -3.30
C ARG A 86 11.96 -19.81 -3.62
N VAL A 87 11.11 -19.08 -2.90
CA VAL A 87 9.64 -19.06 -3.13
C VAL A 87 9.23 -18.31 -4.38
N ARG A 88 10.14 -17.57 -5.00
CA ARG A 88 10.03 -17.12 -6.40
C ARG A 88 9.72 -18.25 -7.40
N ARG A 89 9.97 -19.53 -7.04
CA ARG A 89 9.64 -20.72 -7.87
C ARG A 89 8.32 -21.39 -7.51
N TRP A 90 7.58 -20.89 -6.52
CA TRP A 90 6.35 -21.52 -6.09
C TRP A 90 5.21 -21.13 -7.01
N ASN A 91 4.41 -22.13 -7.37
CA ASN A 91 3.14 -21.86 -8.05
C ASN A 91 2.04 -21.54 -7.01
N PRO A 92 0.92 -20.92 -7.44
CA PRO A 92 -0.20 -20.60 -6.56
C PRO A 92 -0.77 -21.78 -5.76
N GLY A 93 -0.63 -23.02 -6.27
CA GLY A 93 -1.04 -24.24 -5.59
C GLY A 93 -0.16 -24.57 -4.38
N MET A 94 1.17 -24.48 -4.53
CA MET A 94 2.14 -24.66 -3.44
C MET A 94 1.91 -23.69 -2.30
N ILE A 95 1.71 -22.41 -2.66
CA ILE A 95 1.39 -21.35 -1.71
C ILE A 95 0.11 -21.76 -0.97
N ARG A 96 -1.01 -21.96 -1.65
CA ARG A 96 -2.31 -22.27 -0.99
C ARG A 96 -2.28 -23.48 -0.03
N VAL A 97 -1.57 -24.56 -0.36
CA VAL A 97 -1.52 -25.78 0.48
C VAL A 97 -0.70 -25.55 1.76
N PHE A 98 0.36 -24.74 1.67
CA PHE A 98 1.16 -24.33 2.82
C PHE A 98 0.31 -23.53 3.84
N LEU A 99 -0.53 -22.62 3.36
CA LEU A 99 -1.30 -21.65 4.19
C LEU A 99 -2.46 -22.22 4.96
N VAL A 100 -3.04 -23.30 4.44
CA VAL A 100 -4.13 -23.99 5.13
C VAL A 100 -3.59 -24.76 6.34
N ASN A 101 -2.29 -25.07 6.38
CA ASN A 101 -1.73 -26.10 7.25
C ASN A 101 -0.57 -25.65 8.14
N PHE A 102 0.04 -24.48 7.90
CA PHE A 102 1.07 -23.93 8.76
C PHE A 102 0.52 -22.88 9.71
N ASP A 103 0.96 -22.96 10.97
CA ASP A 103 0.86 -21.84 11.87
C ASP A 103 1.86 -20.77 11.39
N ILE A 104 1.34 -19.69 10.81
CA ILE A 104 2.16 -18.59 10.29
C ILE A 104 2.97 -17.96 11.42
N ALA A 105 2.47 -18.06 12.67
CA ALA A 105 3.20 -17.67 13.87
C ALA A 105 4.44 -18.52 14.11
N SER A 106 4.50 -19.81 13.74
CA SER A 106 5.71 -20.63 13.92
C SER A 106 6.79 -20.33 12.88
N ILE A 107 6.38 -19.99 11.65
CA ILE A 107 7.31 -19.56 10.59
C ILE A 107 7.88 -18.18 10.94
N LEU A 108 7.03 -17.27 11.39
CA LEU A 108 7.48 -15.94 11.79
C LEU A 108 8.20 -15.96 13.12
N ALA A 109 7.84 -16.82 14.08
CA ALA A 109 8.67 -17.07 15.25
C ALA A 109 10.04 -17.61 14.84
N SER A 110 10.16 -18.49 13.85
CA SER A 110 11.49 -18.93 13.38
C SER A 110 12.30 -17.83 12.68
N ILE A 111 11.66 -16.76 12.20
CA ILE A 111 12.28 -15.60 11.56
C ILE A 111 12.56 -14.47 12.58
N VAL A 112 11.68 -14.28 13.56
CA VAL A 112 11.70 -13.21 14.58
C VAL A 112 12.41 -13.65 15.87
N MET A 113 12.47 -14.95 16.17
CA MET A 113 13.07 -15.53 17.39
C MET A 113 14.47 -16.11 17.15
N LYS A 114 15.21 -15.61 16.16
CA LYS A 114 16.67 -15.82 16.13
C LYS A 114 17.45 -14.78 16.94
N ASP A 115 16.77 -13.75 17.47
CA ASP A 115 17.33 -12.77 18.40
C ASP A 115 16.70 -12.94 19.80
N ASP A 116 17.11 -13.99 20.51
CA ASP A 116 17.12 -13.96 21.96
C ASP A 116 18.57 -13.65 22.39
N ASP A 117 18.77 -12.42 22.88
CA ASP A 117 19.85 -11.92 23.73
C ASP A 117 21.32 -11.98 23.24
N GLU A 118 21.82 -10.86 22.68
CA GLU A 118 22.86 -9.99 23.27
C GLU A 118 23.42 -8.97 22.25
N GLN A 119 23.36 -7.68 22.62
CA GLN A 119 24.17 -6.56 22.08
C GLN A 119 23.96 -6.14 20.61
N ILE A 120 22.95 -5.28 20.36
CA ILE A 120 23.00 -4.35 19.22
C ILE A 120 23.63 -3.03 19.70
N GLU A 121 24.92 -3.11 20.03
CA GLU A 121 25.85 -2.00 19.83
C GLU A 121 27.08 -2.58 19.12
N ALA A 122 27.37 -2.03 17.95
CA ALA A 122 28.57 -2.27 17.13
C ALA A 122 28.74 -3.68 16.52
N ALA A 123 28.18 -3.90 15.33
CA ALA A 123 28.84 -4.73 14.32
C ALA A 123 28.31 -4.43 12.91
N SER A 124 29.17 -3.80 12.12
CA SER A 124 29.16 -3.83 10.67
C SER A 124 29.39 -5.27 10.17
N SER A 125 28.34 -6.09 10.13
CA SER A 125 28.21 -7.34 9.34
C SER A 125 27.01 -8.15 9.84
N THR A 126 25.79 -7.77 9.47
CA THR A 126 24.64 -8.69 9.56
C THR A 126 24.50 -9.40 8.22
N ASP A 127 24.77 -10.71 8.24
CA ASP A 127 24.96 -11.61 7.11
C ASP A 127 23.87 -11.54 6.02
N ASP A 128 24.33 -11.60 4.77
CA ASP A 128 23.56 -11.71 3.51
C ASP A 128 22.44 -12.78 3.58
N GLU A 129 22.65 -13.86 4.34
CA GLU A 129 21.68 -14.95 4.52
C GLU A 129 20.44 -14.57 5.34
N SER A 130 20.53 -13.60 6.25
CA SER A 130 19.38 -13.21 7.10
C SER A 130 18.38 -12.35 6.33
N TRP A 131 18.87 -11.54 5.38
CA TRP A 131 18.02 -10.69 4.54
C TRP A 131 17.28 -11.49 3.48
N GLU A 132 17.92 -12.48 2.84
CA GLU A 132 17.22 -13.39 1.90
C GLU A 132 16.00 -14.08 2.55
N ILE A 133 16.11 -14.45 3.83
CA ILE A 133 15.01 -15.08 4.59
C ILE A 133 13.87 -14.09 4.83
N ILE A 134 14.20 -12.84 5.18
CA ILE A 134 13.22 -11.77 5.42
C ILE A 134 12.48 -11.43 4.12
N GLU A 135 13.20 -11.27 3.01
CA GLU A 135 12.64 -10.98 1.69
C GLU A 135 11.61 -12.04 1.27
N GLU A 136 11.98 -13.30 1.43
CA GLU A 136 11.14 -14.42 1.04
C GLU A 136 9.90 -14.55 1.94
N ALA A 137 10.01 -14.19 3.22
CA ALA A 137 8.88 -14.13 4.15
C ALA A 137 7.88 -13.03 3.78
N VAL A 138 8.36 -11.86 3.38
CA VAL A 138 7.51 -10.76 2.90
C VAL A 138 6.75 -11.17 1.64
N LEU A 139 7.43 -11.82 0.69
CA LEU A 139 6.84 -12.39 -0.53
C LEU A 139 5.72 -13.39 -0.23
N ILE A 140 5.99 -14.31 0.70
CA ILE A 140 4.99 -15.27 1.16
C ILE A 140 3.79 -14.51 1.73
N LEU A 141 3.99 -13.58 2.67
CA LEU A 141 2.88 -12.89 3.35
C LEU A 141 1.99 -12.06 2.43
N ASP A 142 2.56 -11.39 1.43
CA ASP A 142 1.77 -10.68 0.41
C ASP A 142 0.95 -11.65 -0.45
N CYS A 143 1.52 -12.82 -0.82
CA CYS A 143 0.80 -13.86 -1.56
C CYS A 143 -0.31 -14.54 -0.75
N ILE A 144 -0.20 -14.55 0.58
CA ILE A 144 -1.15 -15.21 1.49
C ILE A 144 -2.47 -14.46 1.59
N ASN A 145 -2.43 -13.12 1.47
CA ASN A 145 -3.54 -12.24 1.82
C ASN A 145 -4.20 -12.66 3.15
N LEU A 146 -3.39 -12.64 4.22
CA LEU A 146 -3.78 -13.05 5.57
C LEU A 146 -5.13 -12.42 5.97
N PRO A 147 -6.06 -13.19 6.59
CA PRO A 147 -7.27 -12.61 7.18
C PRO A 147 -6.91 -11.52 8.18
N GLY A 148 -7.66 -10.41 8.17
CA GLY A 148 -7.34 -9.21 8.96
C GLY A 148 -7.07 -9.50 10.45
N GLU A 149 -7.86 -10.35 11.10
CA GLU A 149 -7.63 -10.74 12.51
C GLU A 149 -6.28 -11.42 12.75
N LYS A 150 -5.84 -12.30 11.84
CA LYS A 150 -4.54 -12.98 11.96
C LYS A 150 -3.40 -12.02 11.67
N LEU A 151 -3.53 -11.19 10.64
CA LEU A 151 -2.53 -10.17 10.30
C LEU A 151 -2.38 -9.14 11.44
N LYS A 152 -3.48 -8.76 12.08
CA LYS A 152 -3.48 -7.86 13.23
C LYS A 152 -2.69 -8.46 14.39
N LYS A 153 -3.01 -9.70 14.80
CA LYS A 153 -2.28 -10.39 15.88
C LYS A 153 -0.79 -10.44 15.59
N LEU A 154 -0.42 -10.90 14.40
CA LEU A 154 0.96 -10.97 13.97
C LEU A 154 1.69 -9.62 14.02
N ALA A 155 1.04 -8.56 13.55
CA ALA A 155 1.64 -7.24 13.52
C ALA A 155 1.82 -6.63 14.93
N GLN A 156 1.05 -7.08 15.91
CA GLN A 156 1.09 -6.60 17.29
C GLN A 156 1.93 -7.51 18.20
N GLU A 157 2.23 -8.74 17.76
CA GLU A 157 3.12 -9.66 18.46
C GLU A 157 4.52 -9.04 18.62
N GLY A 158 5.13 -9.28 19.78
CA GLY A 158 6.45 -8.78 20.11
C GLY A 158 6.58 -7.25 20.02
N GLU A 159 5.55 -6.51 20.45
CA GLU A 159 5.55 -5.03 20.47
C GLU A 159 5.76 -4.38 19.09
N GLY A 160 5.29 -5.03 18.02
CA GLY A 160 5.37 -4.46 16.68
C GLY A 160 6.72 -4.70 15.98
N LYS A 161 7.51 -5.68 16.45
CA LYS A 161 8.73 -6.16 15.76
C LYS A 161 8.51 -6.40 14.26
N PHE A 162 7.36 -6.95 13.89
CA PHE A 162 7.04 -7.20 12.49
C PHE A 162 6.89 -5.91 11.67
N ILE A 163 6.28 -4.86 12.25
CA ILE A 163 6.18 -3.53 11.63
C ILE A 163 7.57 -2.91 11.49
N ALA A 164 8.43 -3.06 12.51
CA ALA A 164 9.80 -2.55 12.48
C ALA A 164 10.64 -3.22 11.39
N LEU A 165 10.52 -4.54 11.23
CA LEU A 165 11.21 -5.31 10.20
C LEU A 165 10.75 -4.94 8.79
N LEU A 166 9.44 -4.79 8.55
CA LEU A 166 8.97 -4.31 7.26
C LEU A 166 9.44 -2.88 6.98
N SER A 167 9.49 -2.05 8.02
CA SER A 167 9.98 -0.67 7.91
C SER A 167 11.47 -0.63 7.56
N SER A 168 12.31 -1.53 8.08
CA SER A 168 13.73 -1.61 7.69
C SER A 168 13.90 -2.05 6.24
N VAL A 169 13.10 -3.00 5.75
CA VAL A 169 13.15 -3.44 4.34
C VAL A 169 12.88 -2.30 3.37
N VAL A 170 11.93 -1.42 3.71
CA VAL A 170 11.55 -0.26 2.88
C VAL A 170 12.69 0.75 2.72
N VAL A 171 13.63 0.80 3.67
CA VAL A 171 14.71 1.81 3.74
C VAL A 171 16.06 1.26 3.27
N GLN A 172 16.23 -0.06 3.30
CA GLN A 172 17.53 -0.67 3.05
C GLN A 172 17.98 -0.48 1.61
N GLN A 173 19.19 0.05 1.41
CA GLN A 173 19.72 0.32 0.06
C GLN A 173 19.94 -0.94 -0.79
N GLU A 174 20.23 -2.07 -0.14
CA GLU A 174 20.48 -3.35 -0.80
C GLU A 174 19.18 -4.07 -1.24
N SER A 175 18.02 -3.69 -0.68
CA SER A 175 16.75 -4.29 -1.09
C SER A 175 16.39 -3.84 -2.51
N SER A 176 15.96 -4.78 -3.35
CA SER A 176 15.47 -4.43 -4.67
C SER A 176 14.15 -3.68 -4.56
N TYR A 177 13.87 -2.92 -5.61
CA TYR A 177 12.66 -2.11 -5.70
C TYR A 177 11.36 -2.95 -5.53
N GLN A 178 11.36 -4.22 -5.93
CA GLN A 178 10.20 -5.10 -5.77
C GLN A 178 9.94 -5.47 -4.30
N GLU A 179 10.98 -5.73 -3.51
CA GLU A 179 10.79 -6.06 -2.09
C GLU A 179 10.29 -4.85 -1.30
N ARG A 180 10.79 -3.65 -1.62
CA ARG A 180 10.30 -2.40 -1.01
C ARG A 180 8.80 -2.21 -1.28
N ILE A 181 8.34 -2.43 -2.51
CA ILE A 181 6.91 -2.36 -2.84
C ILE A 181 6.08 -3.37 -2.07
N GLN A 182 6.60 -4.58 -1.87
CA GLN A 182 5.87 -5.66 -1.18
C GLN A 182 5.78 -5.39 0.31
N ALA A 183 6.89 -4.95 0.93
CA ALA A 183 6.90 -4.52 2.32
C ALA A 183 5.93 -3.35 2.53
N ASP A 184 5.92 -2.38 1.61
CA ASP A 184 5.01 -1.23 1.63
C ASP A 184 3.53 -1.65 1.43
N SER A 185 3.26 -2.60 0.53
CA SER A 185 1.92 -3.21 0.35
C SER A 185 1.40 -3.89 1.63
N LEU A 186 2.30 -4.59 2.34
CA LEU A 186 1.96 -5.29 3.57
C LEU A 186 1.78 -4.31 4.73
N LEU A 187 2.67 -3.32 4.88
CA LEU A 187 2.55 -2.23 5.86
C LEU A 187 1.24 -1.46 5.69
N LYS A 188 0.85 -1.14 4.45
CA LYS A 188 -0.46 -0.55 4.16
C LYS A 188 -1.60 -1.41 4.73
N SER A 189 -1.54 -2.72 4.51
CA SER A 189 -2.59 -3.64 4.97
C SER A 189 -2.62 -3.74 6.49
N ILE A 190 -1.45 -3.69 7.13
CA ILE A 190 -1.27 -3.70 8.59
C ILE A 190 -1.79 -2.39 9.22
N PHE A 191 -1.38 -1.22 8.74
CA PHE A 191 -1.78 0.06 9.33
C PHE A 191 -3.28 0.32 9.27
N ARG A 192 -4.00 -0.32 8.36
CA ARG A 192 -5.46 -0.25 8.31
C ARG A 192 -6.15 -0.96 9.49
N ILE A 193 -5.48 -1.92 10.15
CA ILE A 193 -6.12 -2.83 11.12
C ILE A 193 -5.47 -2.81 12.51
N VAL A 194 -4.21 -2.43 12.64
CA VAL A 194 -3.52 -2.38 13.94
C VAL A 194 -4.01 -1.22 14.79
N ASP A 195 -3.85 -1.38 16.11
CA ASP A 195 -4.18 -0.35 17.07
C ASP A 195 -3.26 0.87 16.92
N ASP A 196 -3.79 2.03 17.30
CA ASP A 196 -3.16 3.33 17.10
C ASP A 196 -1.79 3.47 17.76
N VAL A 197 -1.51 2.70 18.82
CA VAL A 197 -0.20 2.72 19.50
C VAL A 197 0.96 2.42 18.52
N TYR A 198 0.71 1.55 17.54
CA TYR A 198 1.69 1.16 16.52
C TYR A 198 1.82 2.17 15.37
N LYS A 199 1.00 3.23 15.35
CA LYS A 199 1.01 4.28 14.30
C LYS A 199 1.62 5.59 14.79
N VAL A 200 1.71 5.77 16.11
CA VAL A 200 2.16 7.02 16.76
C VAL A 200 3.69 7.10 16.86
N GLU A 201 4.36 5.98 17.11
CA GLU A 201 5.80 5.91 17.40
C GLU A 201 6.63 5.32 16.26
N LEU A 202 6.23 5.60 15.02
CA LEU A 202 6.98 5.18 13.83
C LEU A 202 8.29 5.93 13.72
N LYS A 203 9.38 5.24 13.39
CA LYS A 203 10.71 5.86 13.25
C LYS A 203 10.82 6.70 11.96
N ILE A 204 11.80 7.59 11.89
CA ILE A 204 11.94 8.54 10.77
C ILE A 204 12.32 7.83 9.47
N GLU A 205 13.11 6.77 9.57
CA GLU A 205 13.62 5.93 8.50
C GLU A 205 12.46 5.43 7.62
N MET A 206 11.34 5.00 8.23
CA MET A 206 10.15 4.59 7.49
C MET A 206 9.65 5.69 6.53
N PHE A 207 9.70 6.96 6.95
CA PHE A 207 9.31 8.09 6.10
C PHE A 207 10.33 8.36 5.01
N GLU A 208 11.63 8.11 5.26
CA GLU A 208 12.69 8.18 4.26
C GLU A 208 12.45 7.17 3.13
N GLY A 209 12.18 5.91 3.47
CA GLY A 209 11.89 4.90 2.45
C GLY A 209 10.58 5.17 1.70
N ILE A 210 9.55 5.71 2.36
CA ILE A 210 8.34 6.22 1.67
C ILE A 210 8.68 7.35 0.69
N ALA A 211 9.55 8.28 1.09
CA ALA A 211 9.97 9.38 0.23
C ALA A 211 10.76 8.88 -0.99
N GLU A 212 11.63 7.88 -0.84
CA GLU A 212 12.33 7.23 -1.96
C GLU A 212 11.35 6.59 -2.94
N ILE A 213 10.39 5.78 -2.45
CA ILE A 213 9.37 5.13 -3.30
C ILE A 213 8.56 6.18 -4.10
N LEU A 214 8.24 7.32 -3.48
CA LEU A 214 7.49 8.40 -4.12
C LEU A 214 8.33 9.19 -5.14
N LYS A 215 9.62 9.43 -4.87
CA LYS A 215 10.54 10.13 -5.79
C LYS A 215 10.82 9.31 -7.03
N ASP A 216 11.07 8.02 -6.86
CA ASP A 216 11.50 7.15 -7.96
C ASP A 216 10.41 6.95 -9.01
N GLN A 217 9.12 7.06 -8.63
CA GLN A 217 7.95 6.85 -9.50
C GLN A 217 7.99 5.56 -10.35
N ASN A 218 8.87 4.61 -10.03
CA ASN A 218 9.14 3.41 -10.83
C ASN A 218 7.94 2.44 -10.89
N SER A 219 7.01 2.51 -9.92
CA SER A 219 5.78 1.72 -9.88
C SER A 219 4.62 2.51 -9.32
N THR A 220 3.58 2.67 -10.14
CA THR A 220 2.30 3.26 -9.73
C THR A 220 1.69 2.54 -8.53
N ARG A 221 1.89 1.22 -8.42
CA ARG A 221 1.41 0.43 -7.28
C ARG A 221 2.15 0.78 -5.99
N GLY A 222 3.47 0.92 -6.05
CA GLY A 222 4.30 1.35 -4.93
C GLY A 222 3.92 2.75 -4.45
N SER A 223 3.81 3.71 -5.38
CA SER A 223 3.41 5.08 -5.02
C SER A 223 2.00 5.12 -4.40
N ILE A 224 1.04 4.33 -4.89
CA ILE A 224 -0.29 4.25 -4.28
C ILE A 224 -0.23 3.64 -2.88
N ALA A 225 0.57 2.59 -2.66
CA ALA A 225 0.71 1.97 -1.35
C ALA A 225 1.33 2.94 -0.33
N ALA A 226 2.40 3.63 -0.71
CA ALA A 226 3.08 4.63 0.09
C ALA A 226 2.13 5.79 0.48
N LEU A 227 1.36 6.29 -0.49
CA LEU A 227 0.35 7.32 -0.24
C LEU A 227 -0.76 6.84 0.72
N LEU A 228 -1.17 5.58 0.64
CA LEU A 228 -2.19 5.01 1.52
C LEU A 228 -1.64 4.81 2.94
N ILE A 229 -0.37 4.43 3.10
CA ILE A 229 0.27 4.39 4.43
C ILE A 229 0.28 5.79 5.05
N LEU A 230 0.65 6.81 4.28
CA LEU A 230 0.63 8.20 4.76
C LEU A 230 -0.77 8.62 5.26
N ILE A 231 -1.85 8.15 4.63
CA ILE A 231 -3.22 8.42 5.09
C ILE A 231 -3.47 7.85 6.49
N GLU A 232 -2.94 6.67 6.79
CA GLU A 232 -3.13 6.02 8.09
C GLU A 232 -2.27 6.63 9.20
N VAL A 233 -1.07 7.13 8.88
CA VAL A 233 -0.08 7.57 9.90
C VAL A 233 -0.06 9.08 10.14
N LEU A 234 -0.44 9.92 9.16
CA LEU A 234 -0.45 11.38 9.29
C LEU A 234 -1.57 12.00 10.17
N PRO A 235 -2.61 11.28 10.62
CA PRO A 235 -3.50 11.78 11.68
C PRO A 235 -2.74 12.10 12.98
N TYR A 236 -1.60 11.44 13.24
CA TYR A 236 -0.78 11.64 14.43
C TYR A 236 0.25 12.76 14.25
N GLY A 237 0.43 13.58 15.29
CA GLY A 237 1.30 14.77 15.22
C GLY A 237 2.77 14.47 15.01
N ASN A 238 3.28 13.41 15.64
CA ASN A 238 4.69 13.01 15.54
C ASN A 238 5.06 12.59 14.09
N SER A 239 4.21 11.76 13.49
CA SER A 239 4.33 11.32 12.09
C SER A 239 4.32 12.49 11.11
N ARG A 240 3.52 13.53 11.36
CA ARG A 240 3.54 14.75 10.53
C ARG A 240 4.89 15.47 10.58
N LYS A 241 5.50 15.59 11.76
CA LYS A 241 6.81 16.25 11.90
C LYS A 241 7.89 15.52 11.13
N LYS A 242 7.97 14.20 11.31
CA LYS A 242 8.91 13.32 10.59
C LYS A 242 8.71 13.37 9.07
N ALA A 243 7.45 13.35 8.61
CA ALA A 243 7.16 13.47 7.18
C ALA A 243 7.60 14.82 6.60
N VAL A 244 7.46 15.91 7.35
CA VAL A 244 7.93 17.24 6.94
C VAL A 244 9.45 17.29 6.91
N GLU A 245 10.12 16.74 7.93
CA GLU A 245 11.58 16.69 8.06
C GLU A 245 12.25 15.97 6.89
N VAL A 246 11.67 14.84 6.45
CA VAL A 246 12.15 14.08 5.27
C VAL A 246 11.85 14.78 3.93
N GLY A 247 11.00 15.80 3.92
CA GLY A 247 10.65 16.54 2.71
C GLY A 247 9.51 15.92 1.89
N ILE A 248 8.65 15.09 2.49
CA ILE A 248 7.50 14.48 1.80
C ILE A 248 6.57 15.55 1.21
N VAL A 249 6.44 16.72 1.84
CA VAL A 249 5.57 17.81 1.36
C VAL A 249 5.96 18.26 -0.05
N THR A 250 7.26 18.47 -0.31
CA THR A 250 7.78 18.88 -1.62
C THR A 250 7.47 17.83 -2.69
N ILE A 251 7.77 16.57 -2.39
CA ILE A 251 7.52 15.43 -3.30
C ILE A 251 6.04 15.36 -3.68
N LEU A 252 5.14 15.50 -2.70
CA LEU A 252 3.69 15.47 -2.97
C LEU A 252 3.22 16.63 -3.85
N ILE A 253 3.85 17.81 -3.76
CA ILE A 253 3.50 18.98 -4.57
C ILE A 253 3.95 18.79 -6.01
N GLU A 254 5.18 18.31 -6.21
CA GLU A 254 5.75 17.99 -7.53
C GLU A 254 4.89 16.91 -8.22
N LEU A 255 4.62 15.79 -7.54
CA LEU A 255 3.74 14.73 -8.03
C LEU A 255 2.34 15.24 -8.39
N LEU A 256 1.76 16.10 -7.55
CA LEU A 256 0.45 16.69 -7.83
C LEU A 256 0.52 17.58 -9.07
N SER A 257 1.60 18.33 -9.27
CA SER A 257 1.74 19.21 -10.42
C SER A 257 1.77 18.44 -11.74
N GLU A 258 2.46 17.30 -11.77
CA GLU A 258 2.69 16.47 -12.96
C GLU A 258 1.48 15.59 -13.32
N THR A 259 0.79 15.01 -12.33
CA THR A 259 -0.27 14.04 -12.61
C THR A 259 -1.62 14.68 -12.93
N SER A 260 -2.37 14.07 -13.85
CA SER A 260 -3.79 14.35 -14.08
C SER A 260 -4.69 13.16 -13.79
N GLU A 261 -4.14 12.08 -13.23
CA GLU A 261 -4.94 10.90 -12.92
C GLU A 261 -5.89 11.19 -11.75
N ARG A 262 -7.19 10.95 -11.99
CA ARG A 262 -8.25 11.32 -11.05
C ARG A 262 -8.03 10.79 -9.64
N ARG A 263 -7.77 9.49 -9.50
CA ARG A 263 -7.66 8.84 -8.18
C ARG A 263 -6.40 9.30 -7.44
N ILE A 264 -5.27 9.40 -8.15
CA ILE A 264 -4.01 9.86 -7.57
C ILE A 264 -4.11 11.31 -7.12
N CYS A 265 -4.67 12.21 -7.93
CA CYS A 265 -4.91 13.61 -7.53
C CYS A 265 -5.77 13.72 -6.26
N GLU A 266 -6.85 12.93 -6.18
CA GLU A 266 -7.69 12.90 -4.99
C GLU A 266 -6.89 12.47 -3.75
N VAL A 267 -6.10 11.39 -3.86
CA VAL A 267 -5.27 10.87 -2.77
C VAL A 267 -4.18 11.88 -2.35
N LEU A 268 -3.42 12.44 -3.30
CA LEU A 268 -2.39 13.45 -3.03
C LEU A 268 -2.96 14.66 -2.28
N LEU A 269 -4.08 15.20 -2.74
CA LEU A 269 -4.76 16.31 -2.06
C LEU A 269 -5.21 15.91 -0.65
N HIS A 270 -5.60 14.65 -0.42
CA HIS A 270 -5.97 14.18 0.91
C HIS A 270 -4.76 14.12 1.85
N VAL A 271 -3.65 13.54 1.40
CA VAL A 271 -2.39 13.44 2.16
C VAL A 271 -1.88 14.85 2.51
N GLN A 272 -1.83 15.76 1.53
CA GLN A 272 -1.43 17.15 1.77
C GLN A 272 -2.34 17.85 2.80
N ASN A 273 -3.66 17.62 2.75
CA ASN A 273 -4.58 18.11 3.79
C ASN A 273 -4.26 17.57 5.19
N GLN A 274 -3.82 16.30 5.32
CA GLN A 274 -3.43 15.74 6.62
C GLN A 274 -2.17 16.39 7.16
N ILE A 275 -1.12 16.53 6.33
CA ILE A 275 0.14 17.17 6.74
C ILE A 275 -0.10 18.64 7.13
N CYS A 276 -0.90 19.38 6.35
CA CYS A 276 -1.22 20.79 6.59
C CYS A 276 -2.12 21.05 7.82
N LYS A 277 -2.57 20.02 8.54
CA LYS A 277 -3.13 20.20 9.88
C LYS A 277 -2.07 20.70 10.87
N GLY A 278 -0.80 20.32 10.68
CA GLY A 278 0.34 20.82 11.44
C GLY A 278 0.86 22.16 10.92
N ALA A 279 1.44 22.98 11.81
CA ALA A 279 2.04 24.28 11.43
C ALA A 279 3.26 24.08 10.51
N ASP A 280 4.16 23.17 10.88
CA ASP A 280 5.37 22.84 10.10
C ASP A 280 5.00 22.37 8.69
N GLY A 281 3.94 21.57 8.57
CA GLY A 281 3.42 21.11 7.28
C GLY A 281 2.91 22.25 6.39
N ARG A 282 2.25 23.26 6.96
CA ARG A 282 1.81 24.45 6.21
C ARG A 282 2.99 25.33 5.80
N ALA A 283 3.98 25.49 6.69
CA ALA A 283 5.18 26.25 6.39
C ALA A 283 5.95 25.62 5.22
N ALA A 284 6.24 24.31 5.30
CA ALA A 284 6.87 23.56 4.22
C ALA A 284 6.06 23.59 2.91
N PHE A 285 4.72 23.52 3.01
CA PHE A 285 3.85 23.61 1.84
C PHE A 285 3.99 24.95 1.11
N LEU A 286 3.96 26.06 1.86
CA LEU A 286 4.06 27.40 1.28
C LEU A 286 5.49 27.76 0.86
N ASP A 287 6.51 27.08 1.39
CA ASP A 287 7.89 27.28 0.96
C ASP A 287 8.12 26.86 -0.50
N HIS A 288 7.34 25.89 -0.99
CA HIS A 288 7.42 25.43 -2.36
C HIS A 288 6.69 26.38 -3.34
N PRO A 289 7.38 26.96 -4.36
CA PRO A 289 6.83 28.04 -5.19
C PRO A 289 5.61 27.63 -6.05
N VAL A 290 5.49 26.35 -6.39
CA VAL A 290 4.38 25.84 -7.23
C VAL A 290 3.19 25.36 -6.38
N ALA A 291 3.24 25.39 -5.06
CA ALA A 291 2.27 24.70 -4.20
C ALA A 291 0.82 25.17 -4.40
N VAL A 292 0.59 26.49 -4.35
CA VAL A 292 -0.75 27.08 -4.55
C VAL A 292 -1.21 26.86 -5.99
N ALA A 293 -0.30 26.94 -6.97
CA ALA A 293 -0.58 26.70 -8.38
C ALA A 293 -1.01 25.24 -8.62
N ALA A 294 -0.28 24.28 -8.07
CA ALA A 294 -0.51 22.85 -8.21
C ALA A 294 -1.92 22.48 -7.72
N VAL A 295 -2.30 22.93 -6.52
CA VAL A 295 -3.64 22.69 -5.95
C VAL A 295 -4.72 23.40 -6.78
N SER A 296 -4.53 24.69 -7.07
CA SER A 296 -5.49 25.49 -7.85
C SER A 296 -5.71 24.92 -9.25
N SER A 297 -4.69 24.31 -9.86
CA SER A 297 -4.77 23.69 -11.18
C SER A 297 -5.75 22.50 -11.23
N LYS A 298 -5.97 21.80 -10.11
CA LYS A 298 -6.82 20.61 -10.05
C LYS A 298 -8.30 20.92 -9.76
N ILE A 299 -8.57 22.09 -9.16
CA ILE A 299 -9.92 22.54 -8.85
C ILE A 299 -10.69 22.82 -10.16
N LEU A 300 -11.91 22.28 -10.25
CA LEU A 300 -12.82 22.23 -11.41
C LEU A 300 -12.31 21.41 -12.61
N ARG A 301 -11.11 20.84 -12.53
CA ARG A 301 -10.50 20.07 -13.62
C ARG A 301 -10.58 18.56 -13.42
N ILE A 302 -10.49 18.08 -12.19
CA ILE A 302 -10.30 16.64 -11.91
C ILE A 302 -11.60 15.94 -11.46
N SER A 303 -12.16 16.34 -10.31
CA SER A 303 -13.37 15.71 -9.76
C SER A 303 -13.99 16.56 -8.66
N HIS A 304 -15.25 16.27 -8.29
CA HIS A 304 -15.89 16.92 -7.14
C HIS A 304 -15.14 16.67 -5.82
N VAL A 305 -14.53 15.50 -5.66
CA VAL A 305 -13.72 15.16 -4.47
C VAL A 305 -12.43 15.99 -4.45
N ALA A 306 -11.76 16.13 -5.61
CA ALA A 306 -10.59 17.00 -5.74
C ALA A 306 -10.94 18.47 -5.49
N ASN A 307 -12.12 18.93 -5.93
CA ASN A 307 -12.60 20.29 -5.63
C ASN A 307 -12.75 20.50 -4.13
N ASP A 308 -13.43 19.58 -3.43
CA ASP A 308 -13.62 19.69 -1.98
C ASP A 308 -12.29 19.67 -1.22
N ARG A 309 -11.39 18.73 -1.56
CA ARG A 309 -10.08 18.61 -0.92
C ARG A 309 -9.17 19.81 -1.22
N GLY A 310 -9.15 20.28 -2.47
CA GLY A 310 -8.37 21.45 -2.88
C GLY A 310 -8.85 22.73 -2.21
N VAL A 311 -10.16 23.00 -2.22
CA VAL A 311 -10.74 24.16 -1.52
C VAL A 311 -10.53 24.07 -0.01
N THR A 312 -10.60 22.87 0.57
CA THR A 312 -10.32 22.67 2.00
C THR A 312 -8.87 22.99 2.35
N LEU A 313 -7.92 22.55 1.53
CA LEU A 313 -6.51 22.84 1.73
C LEU A 313 -6.25 24.35 1.63
N LEU A 314 -6.74 25.00 0.57
CA LEU A 314 -6.62 26.46 0.42
C LEU A 314 -7.29 27.19 1.61
N SER A 315 -8.47 26.76 2.05
CA SER A 315 -9.14 27.35 3.22
C SER A 315 -8.33 27.19 4.50
N CYS A 316 -7.62 26.07 4.67
CA CYS A 316 -6.70 25.86 5.79
C CYS A 316 -5.55 26.87 5.75
N LEU A 317 -4.93 27.06 4.59
CA LEU A 317 -3.84 28.03 4.41
C LEU A 317 -4.31 29.47 4.65
N PHE A 318 -5.45 29.87 4.10
CA PHE A 318 -6.02 31.20 4.34
C PHE A 318 -6.32 31.48 5.80
N ARG A 319 -6.76 30.46 6.55
CA ARG A 319 -7.15 30.61 7.97
C ARG A 319 -5.96 30.66 8.92
N TYR A 320 -4.88 29.94 8.61
CA TYR A 320 -3.80 29.68 9.57
C TYR A 320 -2.41 30.15 9.10
N CYS A 321 -2.29 30.73 7.91
CA CYS A 321 -1.06 31.29 7.36
C CYS A 321 -1.25 32.77 6.99
N GLU A 322 -0.17 33.42 6.57
CA GLU A 322 -0.20 34.83 6.16
C GLU A 322 -1.07 35.01 4.88
N THR A 323 -2.27 35.57 5.06
CA THR A 323 -3.29 35.69 4.02
C THR A 323 -2.81 36.49 2.80
N SER A 324 -1.96 37.50 3.01
CA SER A 324 -1.39 38.36 1.95
C SER A 324 -0.63 37.55 0.89
N ARG A 325 0.28 36.67 1.33
CA ARG A 325 1.12 35.82 0.48
C ARG A 325 0.27 34.84 -0.32
N VAL A 326 -0.58 34.09 0.37
CA VAL A 326 -1.44 33.07 -0.26
C VAL A 326 -2.42 33.72 -1.25
N ALA A 327 -2.97 34.89 -0.92
CA ALA A 327 -3.89 35.60 -1.81
C ALA A 327 -3.19 36.12 -3.07
N LYS A 328 -1.95 36.61 -2.97
CA LYS A 328 -1.16 37.05 -4.13
C LYS A 328 -0.89 35.88 -5.08
N GLU A 329 -0.33 34.77 -4.56
CA GLU A 329 -0.06 33.58 -5.38
C GLU A 329 -1.34 33.02 -6.00
N MET A 330 -2.44 32.96 -5.23
CA MET A 330 -3.72 32.48 -5.72
C MET A 330 -4.31 33.36 -6.83
N LEU A 331 -4.03 34.67 -6.82
CA LEU A 331 -4.43 35.55 -7.92
C LEU A 331 -3.60 35.28 -9.18
N GLU A 332 -2.27 35.21 -9.05
CA GLU A 332 -1.35 35.01 -10.18
C GLU A 332 -1.66 33.70 -10.94
N VAL A 333 -2.07 32.65 -10.22
CA VAL A 333 -2.40 31.33 -10.81
C VAL A 333 -3.86 31.20 -11.25
N GLY A 334 -4.66 32.27 -11.17
CA GLY A 334 -6.08 32.27 -11.50
C GLY A 334 -6.97 31.47 -10.52
N GLY A 335 -6.47 31.18 -9.32
CA GLY A 335 -7.20 30.47 -8.27
C GLY A 335 -8.43 31.24 -7.75
N VAL A 336 -8.36 32.59 -7.69
CA VAL A 336 -9.50 33.44 -7.31
C VAL A 336 -10.69 33.25 -8.25
N ALA A 337 -10.45 33.28 -9.57
CA ALA A 337 -11.50 33.05 -10.57
C ALA A 337 -12.12 31.65 -10.42
N LYS A 338 -11.30 30.63 -10.14
CA LYS A 338 -11.79 29.27 -9.86
C LYS A 338 -12.65 29.20 -8.61
N MET A 339 -12.33 29.96 -7.55
CA MET A 339 -13.20 30.04 -6.36
C MET A 339 -14.57 30.62 -6.69
N CYS A 340 -14.63 31.68 -7.52
CA CYS A 340 -15.89 32.23 -8.01
C CYS A 340 -16.71 31.18 -8.77
N MET A 341 -16.07 30.44 -9.67
CA MET A 341 -16.72 29.36 -10.42
C MET A 341 -17.22 28.22 -9.50
N VAL A 342 -16.44 27.82 -8.49
CA VAL A 342 -16.85 26.79 -7.51
C VAL A 342 -18.16 27.17 -6.83
N VAL A 343 -18.34 28.44 -6.44
CA VAL A 343 -19.58 28.92 -5.79
C VAL A 343 -20.79 28.79 -6.72
N GLN A 344 -20.60 29.04 -8.02
CA GLN A 344 -21.65 29.01 -9.04
C GLN A 344 -22.01 27.58 -9.49
N THR A 345 -21.05 26.66 -9.51
CA THR A 345 -21.27 25.26 -9.90
C THR A 345 -22.05 24.46 -8.85
N PRO A 346 -22.75 23.38 -9.24
CA PRO A 346 -23.35 22.44 -8.29
C PRO A 346 -22.23 21.66 -7.56
N CYS A 347 -21.98 22.02 -6.31
CA CYS A 347 -21.05 21.34 -5.41
C CYS A 347 -21.59 21.38 -3.97
N SER A 348 -20.92 20.69 -3.04
CA SER A 348 -21.37 20.59 -1.65
C SER A 348 -21.45 21.98 -0.99
N SER A 349 -22.46 22.19 -0.13
CA SER A 349 -22.63 23.46 0.60
C SER A 349 -21.37 23.81 1.39
N LYS A 350 -20.76 22.83 2.07
CA LYS A 350 -19.50 22.99 2.81
C LYS A 350 -18.37 23.52 1.93
N THR A 351 -18.24 23.02 0.70
CA THR A 351 -17.22 23.49 -0.25
C THR A 351 -17.52 24.93 -0.69
N LYS A 352 -18.79 25.26 -0.96
CA LYS A 352 -19.20 26.63 -1.32
C LYS A 352 -18.93 27.62 -0.20
N ASP A 353 -19.23 27.26 1.04
CA ASP A 353 -19.05 28.15 2.19
C ASP A 353 -17.56 28.43 2.43
N LYS A 354 -16.69 27.43 2.29
CA LYS A 354 -15.24 27.61 2.32
C LYS A 354 -14.75 28.50 1.16
N ALA A 355 -15.24 28.29 -0.06
CA ALA A 355 -14.88 29.11 -1.20
C ALA A 355 -15.30 30.58 -1.02
N LYS A 356 -16.53 30.82 -0.51
CA LYS A 356 -17.00 32.16 -0.15
C LYS A 356 -16.14 32.80 0.94
N ALA A 357 -15.77 32.05 1.97
CA ALA A 357 -14.89 32.54 3.04
C ALA A 357 -13.52 32.95 2.49
N ILE A 358 -12.92 32.15 1.59
CA ILE A 358 -11.67 32.50 0.91
C ILE A 358 -11.84 33.81 0.13
N LEU A 359 -12.89 33.94 -0.70
CA LEU A 359 -13.15 35.16 -1.47
C LEU A 359 -13.35 36.38 -0.56
N GLY A 360 -14.00 36.21 0.59
CA GLY A 360 -14.16 37.24 1.61
C GLY A 360 -12.88 37.60 2.38
N MET A 361 -11.81 36.81 2.28
CA MET A 361 -10.48 37.07 2.87
C MET A 361 -9.45 37.60 1.87
N VAL A 362 -9.76 37.59 0.57
CA VAL A 362 -8.97 38.25 -0.49
C VAL A 362 -9.23 39.77 -0.68
N PRO A 363 -10.14 40.49 0.04
CA PRO A 363 -10.69 41.78 -0.41
C PRO A 363 -9.74 42.99 -0.32
N ILE A 364 -8.43 42.79 -0.10
CA ILE A 364 -7.43 43.89 -0.08
C ILE A 364 -6.62 43.93 -1.38
N ILE A 365 -6.50 42.82 -2.12
CA ILE A 365 -5.65 42.76 -3.33
C ILE A 365 -6.42 43.17 -4.59
N VAL A 366 -7.72 42.86 -4.68
CA VAL A 366 -8.55 43.21 -5.85
C VAL A 366 -8.78 44.73 -5.93
N GLY A 367 -8.95 45.42 -4.79
CA GLY A 367 -9.03 46.88 -4.77
C GLY A 367 -7.73 47.56 -5.20
N ALA A 368 -6.57 47.05 -4.74
CA ALA A 368 -5.26 47.60 -5.08
C ALA A 368 -4.83 47.29 -6.53
N LEU A 369 -5.19 46.11 -7.07
CA LEU A 369 -4.87 45.74 -8.46
C LEU A 369 -5.81 46.33 -9.48
N LEU A 370 -7.11 46.48 -9.17
CA LEU A 370 -7.99 47.31 -10.00
C LEU A 370 -7.50 48.77 -10.02
N PHE A 371 -7.02 49.30 -8.88
CA PHE A 371 -6.39 50.62 -8.85
C PHE A 371 -5.07 50.68 -9.65
N LEU A 372 -4.25 49.63 -9.60
CA LEU A 372 -2.97 49.58 -10.34
C LEU A 372 -3.21 49.42 -11.86
N GLU A 373 -4.13 48.55 -12.26
CA GLU A 373 -4.52 48.39 -13.68
C GLU A 373 -5.18 49.67 -14.22
N LEU A 374 -6.03 50.34 -13.44
CA LEU A 374 -6.64 51.62 -13.83
C LEU A 374 -5.58 52.74 -13.90
N ALA A 375 -4.62 52.77 -12.97
CA ALA A 375 -3.52 53.74 -12.98
C ALA A 375 -2.54 53.51 -14.15
N ILE A 376 -2.24 52.25 -14.50
CA ILE A 376 -1.40 51.89 -15.67
C ILE A 376 -2.13 52.24 -16.98
N HIS A 377 -3.45 52.09 -17.03
CA HIS A 377 -4.24 52.46 -18.20
C HIS A 377 -4.34 53.98 -18.37
N LEU A 378 -4.49 54.72 -17.28
CA LEU A 378 -4.50 56.19 -17.27
C LEU A 378 -3.12 56.82 -17.53
N ALA A 379 -2.01 56.16 -17.16
CA ALA A 379 -0.65 56.63 -17.45
C ALA A 379 -0.18 56.34 -18.89
N ARG A 380 -0.97 55.60 -19.68
CA ARG A 380 -0.74 55.30 -21.10
C ARG A 380 -1.62 56.14 -22.05
N LEU A 381 -2.51 56.96 -21.51
CA LEU A 381 -3.25 58.03 -22.20
C LEU A 381 -2.51 59.35 -21.98
#